data_AF-A0A349M5W4-F1
#
_entry.id   AF-A0A349M5W4-F1
#
_cell.length_a   1.000
_cell.length_b   1.000
_cell.length_c   1.000
_cell.angle_alpha   90.00
_cell.angle_beta   90.00
_cell.angle_gamma   90.00
#
_symmetry.space_group_name_H-M   'P 1'
#
loop_
_entity.id
_entity.type
_entity.pdbx_description
1 polymer ?
#
loop_
_entity_poly.entity_id
_entity_poly.type
_entity_poly.pdbx_seq_one_letter_code
_entity_poly.pdbx_strand_id
1 'polypeptide(L)'
;MQEKRKYLSKTWYDPRLEIRPSSIQGNGMIATQAIQEGETVVINGGTVLSDAEFQAYITNLSRYNAIQIGEDAHMVEIYATPDELIGGMNHSCDSNLWMSDEVTFVARKAIAVDEEVTVDYALFTTLPHWVLEQPCCCGSPVCRQTVSGSDWQRKDVRERYRDHFSPFINERIRVNKR
;
A
#
# COMPACT_ATOMS: atom_id res chain seq x y z
N MET A 1 -5.07 -26.32 -13.85
CA MET A 1 -4.47 -26.19 -12.51
C MET A 1 -3.77 -24.84 -12.49
N GLN A 2 -4.29 -23.86 -11.75
CA GLN A 2 -3.57 -22.58 -11.57
C GLN A 2 -2.29 -22.89 -10.81
N GLU A 3 -1.13 -22.55 -11.37
CA GLU A 3 0.12 -22.58 -10.62
C GLU A 3 -0.06 -21.73 -9.36
N LYS A 4 0.23 -22.29 -8.19
CA LYS A 4 0.26 -21.50 -6.95
C LYS A 4 1.37 -20.46 -7.11
N ARG A 5 1.00 -19.19 -7.27
CA ARG A 5 1.96 -18.07 -7.25
C ARG A 5 2.80 -18.17 -5.98
N LYS A 6 4.12 -18.09 -6.14
CA LYS A 6 5.08 -18.18 -5.05
C LYS A 6 5.49 -16.77 -4.64
N TYR A 7 4.92 -16.27 -3.55
CA TYR A 7 5.29 -14.98 -2.97
C TYR A 7 6.51 -15.09 -2.04
N LEU A 8 7.16 -13.97 -1.76
CA LEU A 8 8.19 -13.90 -0.73
C LEU A 8 7.59 -14.21 0.64
N SER A 9 8.38 -14.88 1.50
CA SER A 9 7.94 -15.17 2.88
C SER A 9 7.97 -13.93 3.79
N LYS A 10 8.71 -12.90 3.41
CA LYS A 10 8.82 -11.61 4.09
C LYS A 10 8.90 -10.50 3.06
N THR A 11 8.41 -9.32 3.41
CA THR A 11 8.56 -8.12 2.57
C THR A 11 10.04 -7.79 2.36
N TRP A 12 10.38 -7.52 1.12
CA TRP A 12 11.66 -6.92 0.75
C TRP A 12 11.49 -5.41 0.64
N TYR A 13 12.45 -4.68 1.20
CA TYR A 13 12.54 -3.22 1.15
C TYR A 13 13.84 -2.84 0.44
N ASP A 14 13.81 -1.77 -0.35
CA ASP A 14 15.02 -1.20 -0.93
C ASP A 14 16.02 -0.87 0.19
N PRO A 15 17.30 -1.28 0.07
CA PRO A 15 18.30 -1.09 1.12
C PRO A 15 18.64 0.39 1.40
N ARG A 16 18.18 1.32 0.56
CA ARG A 16 18.28 2.76 0.79
C ARG A 16 17.19 3.28 1.72
N LEU A 17 16.25 2.46 2.20
CA LEU A 17 15.19 2.89 3.11
C LEU A 17 15.56 2.65 4.58
N GLU A 18 15.22 3.63 5.42
CA GLU A 18 15.28 3.51 6.87
C GLU A 18 13.94 3.84 7.51
N ILE A 19 13.61 3.15 8.60
CA ILE A 19 12.44 3.49 9.41
C ILE A 19 12.81 4.62 10.36
N ARG A 20 12.15 5.77 10.23
CA ARG A 20 12.36 6.95 11.07
C ARG A 20 11.00 7.55 11.47
N PRO A 21 10.95 8.43 12.51
CA PRO A 21 9.74 9.19 12.80
C PRO A 21 9.24 9.94 11.56
N SER A 22 7.96 9.78 11.25
CA SER A 22 7.33 10.39 10.08
C SER A 22 6.56 11.64 10.47
N SER A 23 6.58 12.62 9.57
CA SER A 23 5.73 13.81 9.67
C SER A 23 4.26 13.55 9.34
N ILE A 24 3.96 12.41 8.71
CA ILE A 24 2.62 11.98 8.33
C ILE A 24 2.00 11.19 9.48
N GLN A 25 2.59 10.04 9.84
CA GLN A 25 2.05 9.17 10.87
C GLN A 25 3.12 8.26 11.47
N GLY A 26 3.27 8.27 12.80
CA GLY A 26 4.12 7.34 13.53
C GLY A 26 5.54 7.28 12.98
N ASN A 27 5.93 6.12 12.46
CA ASN A 27 7.19 5.93 11.74
C ASN A 27 6.91 5.63 10.26
N GLY A 28 7.76 6.15 9.38
CA GLY A 28 7.69 5.93 7.93
C GLY A 28 9.02 5.48 7.36
N MET A 29 8.98 5.04 6.10
CA MET A 29 10.16 4.65 5.33
C MET A 29 10.78 5.88 4.66
N ILE A 30 11.97 6.26 5.09
CA ILE A 30 12.68 7.45 4.58
C ILE A 30 13.84 7.01 3.69
N ALA A 31 13.97 7.64 2.52
CA ALA A 31 15.07 7.38 1.60
C ALA A 31 16.38 8.01 2.11
N THR A 32 17.42 7.19 2.29
CA THR A 32 18.79 7.62 2.66
C THR A 32 19.62 8.03 1.45
N GLN A 33 19.19 7.65 0.25
CA GLN A 33 19.80 7.94 -1.03
C GLN A 33 18.68 8.17 -2.05
N ALA A 34 18.96 8.92 -3.12
CA ALA A 34 17.98 9.15 -4.17
C ALA A 34 17.55 7.82 -4.83
N ILE A 35 16.25 7.71 -5.11
CA ILE A 35 15.64 6.60 -5.85
C ILE A 35 15.04 7.18 -7.14
N GLN A 36 15.38 6.60 -8.27
CA GLN A 36 14.91 7.05 -9.58
C GLN A 36 13.49 6.56 -9.86
N GLU A 37 12.78 7.29 -10.71
CA GLU A 37 11.48 6.85 -11.23
C GLU A 37 11.60 5.46 -11.89
N GLY A 38 10.63 4.59 -11.61
CA GLY A 38 10.56 3.22 -12.12
C GLY A 38 11.37 2.19 -11.34
N GLU A 39 12.21 2.58 -10.36
CA GLU A 39 12.92 1.62 -9.52
C GLU A 39 11.97 0.89 -8.56
N THR A 40 12.19 -0.41 -8.34
CA THR A 40 11.46 -1.19 -7.33
C THR A 40 11.85 -0.73 -5.93
N VAL A 41 10.85 -0.45 -5.10
CA VAL A 41 11.04 0.10 -3.75
C VAL A 41 10.61 -0.90 -2.67
N VAL A 42 9.49 -1.58 -2.87
CA VAL A 42 8.96 -2.58 -1.93
C VAL A 42 8.40 -3.76 -2.71
N ILE A 43 8.65 -4.98 -2.23
CA ILE A 43 7.97 -6.20 -2.68
C ILE A 43 7.34 -6.83 -1.45
N ASN A 44 6.02 -6.70 -1.30
CA ASN A 44 5.28 -7.25 -0.16
C ASN A 44 5.33 -8.78 -0.18
N GLY A 45 5.72 -9.33 0.96
CA GLY A 45 5.73 -10.77 1.22
C GLY A 45 5.02 -11.08 2.53
N GLY A 46 4.80 -12.36 2.78
CA GLY A 46 4.10 -12.81 3.97
C GLY A 46 3.11 -13.93 3.67
N THR A 47 1.95 -13.84 4.31
CA THR A 47 0.91 -14.86 4.23
C THR A 47 -0.30 -14.30 3.48
N VAL A 48 -0.86 -15.11 2.58
CA VAL A 48 -2.12 -14.77 1.93
C VAL A 48 -3.28 -15.23 2.82
N LEU A 49 -4.14 -14.29 3.20
CA LEU A 49 -5.37 -14.52 3.96
C LEU A 49 -6.59 -14.18 3.11
N SER A 50 -7.68 -14.94 3.26
CA SER A 50 -9.01 -14.54 2.80
C SER A 50 -9.51 -13.29 3.52
N ASP A 51 -10.59 -12.68 3.04
CA ASP A 51 -11.23 -11.54 3.71
C ASP A 51 -11.64 -11.93 5.13
N ALA A 52 -12.22 -13.12 5.32
CA ALA A 52 -12.66 -13.60 6.63
C ALA A 52 -11.46 -13.83 7.59
N GLU A 53 -10.38 -14.45 7.10
CA GLU A 53 -9.16 -14.67 7.88
C GLU A 53 -8.46 -13.34 8.22
N PHE A 54 -8.42 -12.40 7.27
CA PHE A 54 -7.84 -11.09 7.47
C PHE A 54 -8.63 -10.27 8.50
N GLN A 55 -9.97 -10.26 8.43
CA GLN A 55 -10.81 -9.59 9.43
C GLN A 55 -10.61 -10.18 10.83
N ALA A 56 -10.56 -11.51 10.93
CA ALA A 56 -10.27 -12.18 12.20
C ALA A 56 -8.88 -11.80 12.74
N TYR A 57 -7.88 -11.71 11.86
CA TYR A 57 -6.51 -11.32 12.21
C TYR A 57 -6.43 -9.89 12.78
N ILE A 58 -7.07 -8.91 12.13
CA ILE A 58 -6.95 -7.50 12.52
C ILE A 58 -7.86 -7.09 13.67
N THR A 59 -8.83 -7.92 14.08
CA THR A 59 -9.85 -7.56 15.09
C THR A 59 -9.26 -7.02 16.40
N ASN A 60 -8.07 -7.47 16.79
CA ASN A 60 -7.41 -7.03 18.03
C ASN A 60 -6.02 -6.38 17.79
N LEU A 61 -5.74 -5.95 16.56
CA LEU A 61 -4.47 -5.33 16.21
C LEU A 61 -4.65 -3.82 16.13
N SER A 62 -3.79 -3.08 16.83
CA SER A 62 -3.75 -1.61 16.71
C SER A 62 -3.12 -1.16 15.39
N ARG A 63 -2.30 -2.02 14.75
CA ARG A 63 -1.58 -1.75 13.50
C ARG A 63 -1.34 -3.06 12.75
N TYR A 64 -1.28 -2.98 11.42
CA TYR A 64 -0.96 -4.09 10.53
C TYR A 64 -0.40 -3.55 9.22
N ASN A 65 0.40 -4.37 8.52
CA ASN A 65 0.79 -4.14 7.14
C ASN A 65 0.10 -5.20 6.27
N ALA A 66 -0.81 -4.77 5.41
CA ALA A 66 -1.52 -5.63 4.49
C ALA A 66 -1.92 -4.90 3.20
N ILE A 67 -1.96 -5.64 2.10
CA ILE A 67 -2.46 -5.17 0.81
C ILE A 67 -3.44 -6.19 0.22
N GLN A 68 -4.50 -5.75 -0.45
CA GLN A 68 -5.37 -6.66 -1.18
C GLN A 68 -4.73 -7.00 -2.53
N ILE A 69 -4.56 -8.30 -2.79
CA ILE A 69 -3.90 -8.82 -3.99
C ILE A 69 -4.88 -9.48 -4.97
N GLY A 70 -6.15 -9.61 -4.57
CA GLY A 70 -7.19 -10.20 -5.40
C GLY A 70 -8.56 -10.13 -4.73
N GLU A 71 -9.54 -10.71 -5.41
CA GLU A 71 -10.85 -11.00 -4.81
C GLU A 71 -10.66 -12.00 -3.66
N ASP A 72 -11.14 -11.66 -2.47
CA ASP A 72 -11.00 -12.50 -1.26
C ASP A 72 -9.54 -12.89 -0.93
N ALA A 73 -8.58 -11.98 -1.18
CA ALA A 73 -7.16 -12.27 -0.98
C ALA A 73 -6.35 -11.05 -0.53
N HIS A 74 -5.70 -11.18 0.63
CA HIS A 74 -4.85 -10.18 1.27
C HIS A 74 -3.45 -10.73 1.49
N MET A 75 -2.41 -10.03 1.02
CA MET A 75 -1.03 -10.28 1.45
C MET A 75 -0.81 -9.58 2.78
N VAL A 76 -0.46 -10.34 3.82
CA VAL A 76 -0.35 -9.84 5.19
C VAL A 76 1.02 -10.18 5.77
N GLU A 77 1.68 -9.18 6.33
CA GLU A 77 2.87 -9.36 7.14
C GLU A 77 2.46 -9.83 8.54
N ILE A 78 2.73 -11.10 8.85
CA ILE A 78 2.42 -11.68 10.17
C ILE A 78 3.63 -11.51 11.09
N TYR A 79 3.43 -10.77 12.16
CA TYR A 79 4.40 -10.56 13.23
C TYR A 79 4.07 -11.44 14.44
N ALA A 80 5.10 -11.87 15.18
CA ALA A 80 4.91 -12.69 16.38
C ALA A 80 4.36 -11.86 17.54
N THR A 81 4.72 -10.58 17.60
CA THR A 81 4.17 -9.60 18.53
C THR A 81 3.87 -8.27 17.81
N PRO A 82 2.89 -7.47 18.25
CA PRO A 82 2.61 -6.16 17.66
C PRO A 82 3.81 -5.21 17.65
N ASP A 83 4.73 -5.35 18.61
CA ASP A 83 5.91 -4.49 18.76
C ASP A 83 6.99 -4.73 17.68
N GLU A 84 6.94 -5.85 16.96
CA GLU A 84 7.84 -6.11 15.82
C GLU A 84 7.51 -5.21 14.62
N LEU A 85 6.30 -4.67 14.55
CA LEU A 85 5.90 -3.72 13.51
C LEU A 85 6.44 -2.32 13.85
N ILE A 86 7.65 -2.05 13.39
CA ILE A 86 8.35 -0.78 13.63
C ILE A 86 7.91 0.37 12.71
N GLY A 87 7.25 0.07 11.59
CA GLY A 87 6.81 1.05 10.59
C GLY A 87 6.24 0.40 9.33
N GLY A 88 5.83 1.22 8.37
CA GLY A 88 5.23 0.77 7.11
C GLY A 88 5.27 1.86 6.05
N MET A 89 4.72 1.57 4.88
CA MET A 89 4.46 2.59 3.86
C MET A 89 3.27 3.42 4.30
N ASN A 90 3.52 4.66 4.75
CA ASN A 90 2.45 5.57 5.13
C ASN A 90 1.62 6.03 3.94
N HIS A 91 0.42 6.49 4.24
CA HIS A 91 -0.49 6.98 3.23
C HIS A 91 -0.12 8.39 2.71
N SER A 92 -0.15 8.57 1.38
CA SER A 92 -0.28 9.90 0.76
C SER A 92 -1.29 9.90 -0.38
N CYS A 93 -2.12 10.94 -0.46
CA CYS A 93 -3.08 11.15 -1.56
C CYS A 93 -2.40 11.56 -2.88
N ASP A 94 -1.12 11.94 -2.84
CA ASP A 94 -0.24 12.07 -4.01
C ASP A 94 1.04 11.27 -3.78
N SER A 95 0.87 9.96 -3.61
CA SER A 95 1.96 9.04 -3.35
C SER A 95 3.06 9.08 -4.42
N ASN A 96 4.30 8.89 -3.97
CA ASN A 96 5.50 8.73 -4.80
C ASN A 96 5.75 7.27 -5.21
N LEU A 97 4.90 6.33 -4.78
CA LEU A 97 4.87 4.95 -5.24
C LEU A 97 3.61 4.67 -6.06
N TRP A 98 3.68 3.59 -6.82
CA TRP A 98 2.53 2.94 -7.45
C TRP A 98 2.79 1.44 -7.63
N MET A 99 1.77 0.66 -7.99
CA MET A 99 1.91 -0.79 -8.15
C MET A 99 2.35 -1.14 -9.58
N SER A 100 3.28 -2.08 -9.69
CA SER A 100 3.70 -2.70 -10.97
C SER A 100 3.09 -4.08 -11.17
N ASP A 101 2.79 -4.78 -10.08
CA ASP A 101 2.01 -6.02 -10.01
C ASP A 101 1.23 -6.05 -8.68
N GLU A 102 0.64 -7.19 -8.29
CA GLU A 102 -0.14 -7.28 -7.05
C GLU A 102 0.63 -7.07 -5.73
N VAL A 103 1.96 -7.17 -5.72
CA VAL A 103 2.80 -7.09 -4.50
C VAL A 103 3.99 -6.14 -4.63
N THR A 104 4.32 -5.69 -5.84
CA THR A 104 5.52 -4.90 -6.12
C THR A 104 5.17 -3.42 -6.30
N PHE A 105 5.72 -2.59 -5.43
CA PHE A 105 5.67 -1.14 -5.52
C PHE A 105 6.94 -0.58 -6.14
N VAL A 106 6.78 0.31 -7.10
CA VAL A 106 7.88 1.00 -7.77
C VAL A 106 7.72 2.51 -7.64
N ALA A 107 8.82 3.25 -7.76
CA ALA A 107 8.82 4.70 -7.72
C ALA A 107 8.00 5.26 -8.90
N ARG A 108 6.93 6.00 -8.59
CA ARG A 108 6.10 6.72 -9.59
C ARG A 108 6.77 7.99 -10.09
N LYS A 109 7.66 8.55 -9.28
CA LYS A 109 8.48 9.73 -9.55
C LYS A 109 9.81 9.56 -8.81
N ALA A 110 10.83 10.33 -9.17
CA ALA A 110 12.07 10.35 -8.40
C ALA A 110 11.81 10.73 -6.94
N ILE A 111 12.46 10.02 -6.01
CA ILE A 111 12.36 10.21 -4.56
C ILE A 111 13.70 10.76 -4.09
N ALA A 112 13.67 11.93 -3.46
CA ALA A 112 14.87 12.59 -2.97
C ALA A 112 15.43 11.93 -1.70
N VAL A 113 16.69 12.24 -1.37
CA VAL A 113 17.23 11.95 -0.04
C VAL A 113 16.38 12.64 1.01
N ASP A 114 16.12 11.96 2.11
CA ASP A 114 15.26 12.34 3.24
C ASP A 114 13.77 12.52 2.89
N GLU A 115 13.34 12.11 1.69
CA GLU A 115 11.92 12.02 1.34
C GLU A 115 11.31 10.72 1.89
N GLU A 116 10.09 10.82 2.42
CA GLU A 116 9.30 9.67 2.86
C GLU A 116 8.70 8.95 1.66
N VAL A 117 8.91 7.64 1.59
CA VAL A 117 8.23 6.74 0.67
C VAL A 117 6.80 6.53 1.16
N THR A 118 5.83 6.84 0.31
CA THR A 118 4.41 6.81 0.64
C THR A 118 3.63 6.06 -0.42
N VAL A 119 2.48 5.50 -0.04
CA VAL A 119 1.59 4.77 -0.94
C VAL A 119 0.14 5.29 -0.84
N ASP A 120 -0.58 5.36 -1.96
CA ASP A 120 -2.02 5.62 -1.89
C ASP A 120 -2.75 4.31 -1.57
N TYR A 121 -3.47 4.24 -0.45
CA TYR A 121 -4.17 3.01 -0.05
C TYR A 121 -5.31 2.65 -1.01
N ALA A 122 -5.76 3.58 -1.85
CA ALA A 122 -6.67 3.27 -2.95
C ALA A 122 -6.08 2.31 -3.99
N LEU A 123 -4.75 2.15 -4.03
CA LEU A 123 -4.09 1.23 -4.96
C LEU A 123 -4.41 -0.24 -4.67
N PHE A 124 -4.77 -0.58 -3.44
CA PHE A 124 -4.93 -1.97 -3.01
C PHE A 124 -6.04 -2.20 -1.98
N THR A 125 -6.87 -1.21 -1.63
CA THR A 125 -7.96 -1.41 -0.68
C THR A 125 -9.32 -1.29 -1.36
N THR A 126 -10.13 -2.34 -1.31
CA THR A 126 -11.51 -2.31 -1.86
C THR A 126 -12.62 -2.63 -0.85
N LEU A 127 -12.28 -2.87 0.42
CA LEU A 127 -13.24 -3.20 1.47
C LEU A 127 -14.15 -1.98 1.75
N PRO A 128 -15.47 -2.04 1.48
CA PRO A 128 -16.34 -0.86 1.54
C PRO A 128 -16.44 -0.21 2.92
N HIS A 129 -16.27 -0.99 3.98
CA HIS A 129 -16.34 -0.53 5.36
C HIS A 129 -15.00 -0.04 5.92
N TRP A 130 -13.90 -0.23 5.17
CA TRP A 130 -12.59 0.21 5.61
C TRP A 130 -12.47 1.73 5.43
N VAL A 131 -12.08 2.41 6.51
CA VAL A 131 -11.78 3.84 6.55
C VAL A 131 -10.55 4.03 7.44
N LEU A 132 -9.63 4.89 7.02
CA LEU A 132 -8.52 5.30 7.87
C LEU A 132 -9.07 5.99 9.13
N GLU A 133 -8.71 5.46 10.30
CA GLU A 133 -9.31 5.89 11.57
C GLU A 133 -9.15 7.39 11.85
N GLN A 134 -7.99 7.94 11.47
CA GLN A 134 -7.66 9.35 11.65
C GLN A 134 -7.72 10.10 10.32
N PRO A 135 -8.08 11.40 10.33
CA PRO A 135 -7.99 12.24 9.14
C PRO A 135 -6.58 12.22 8.55
N CYS A 136 -6.49 12.13 7.23
CA CYS A 136 -5.22 12.13 6.52
C CYS A 136 -4.52 13.49 6.65
N CYS A 137 -3.26 13.44 7.08
CA CYS A 137 -2.36 14.57 7.23
C CYS A 137 -1.12 14.47 6.31
N CYS A 138 -1.24 13.85 5.14
CA CYS A 138 -0.11 13.60 4.23
C CYS A 138 0.56 14.86 3.62
N GLY A 139 0.05 16.06 3.89
CA GLY A 139 0.61 17.32 3.38
C GLY A 139 0.40 17.59 1.89
N SER A 140 -0.17 16.65 1.13
CA SER A 140 -0.44 16.84 -0.30
C SER A 140 -1.48 17.95 -0.54
N PRO A 141 -1.32 18.81 -1.57
CA PRO A 141 -2.32 19.81 -1.94
C PRO A 141 -3.65 19.21 -2.41
N VAL A 142 -3.68 17.91 -2.71
CA VAL A 142 -4.88 17.16 -3.10
C VAL A 142 -5.33 16.18 -1.99
N CYS A 143 -4.95 16.44 -0.74
CA CYS A 143 -5.32 15.58 0.38
C CYS A 143 -6.84 15.39 0.45
N ARG A 144 -7.29 14.13 0.52
CA ARG A 144 -8.71 13.76 0.62
C ARG A 144 -9.29 13.95 2.02
N GLN A 145 -8.44 14.13 3.03
CA GLN A 145 -8.76 14.16 4.47
C GLN A 145 -9.37 12.87 5.03
N THR A 146 -10.24 12.19 4.28
CA THR A 146 -10.78 10.87 4.60
C THR A 146 -10.33 9.89 3.53
N VAL A 147 -9.69 8.79 3.94
CA VAL A 147 -9.21 7.73 3.05
C VAL A 147 -10.06 6.50 3.31
N SER A 148 -10.64 5.94 2.25
CA SER A 148 -11.59 4.84 2.35
C SER A 148 -11.33 3.73 1.35
N GLY A 149 -11.89 2.55 1.59
CA GLY A 149 -11.80 1.41 0.66
C GLY A 149 -12.62 1.58 -0.61
N SER A 150 -13.33 2.71 -0.76
CA SER A 150 -14.02 3.06 -2.01
C SER A 150 -13.25 4.08 -2.86
N ASP A 151 -12.10 4.56 -2.39
CA ASP A 151 -11.39 5.66 -3.05
C ASP A 151 -10.84 5.32 -4.44
N TRP A 152 -10.58 4.04 -4.71
CA TRP A 152 -10.22 3.55 -6.05
C TRP A 152 -11.30 3.85 -7.10
N GLN A 153 -12.52 4.18 -6.66
CA GLN A 153 -13.62 4.54 -7.55
C GLN A 153 -13.59 6.00 -8.01
N ARG A 154 -12.86 6.87 -7.30
CA ARG A 154 -12.84 8.30 -7.59
C ARG A 154 -12.16 8.59 -8.93
N LYS A 155 -12.72 9.52 -9.68
CA LYS A 155 -12.22 9.87 -11.03
C LYS A 155 -10.78 10.39 -10.99
N ASP A 156 -10.46 11.27 -10.06
CA ASP A 156 -9.13 11.86 -9.86
C ASP A 156 -8.08 10.80 -9.50
N VAL A 157 -8.44 9.85 -8.62
CA VAL A 157 -7.55 8.72 -8.24
C VAL A 157 -7.31 7.79 -9.43
N ARG A 158 -8.38 7.41 -10.15
CA ARG A 158 -8.30 6.56 -11.36
C ARG A 158 -7.46 7.19 -12.47
N GLU A 159 -7.53 8.51 -12.62
CA GLU A 159 -6.75 9.23 -13.62
C GLU A 159 -5.27 9.30 -13.23
N ARG A 160 -4.98 9.57 -11.96
CA ARG A 160 -3.62 9.69 -11.42
C ARG A 160 -2.82 8.39 -11.48
N TYR A 161 -3.46 7.27 -11.14
CA TYR A 161 -2.81 5.96 -11.01
C TYR A 161 -3.24 4.98 -12.10
N ARG A 162 -3.67 5.50 -13.25
CA ARG A 162 -4.15 4.69 -14.38
C ARG A 162 -3.22 3.51 -14.64
N ASP A 163 -3.79 2.30 -14.65
CA ASP A 163 -3.11 1.03 -14.88
C ASP A 163 -2.06 0.61 -13.82
N HIS A 164 -1.94 1.35 -12.71
CA HIS A 164 -0.99 1.10 -11.61
C HIS A 164 -1.64 0.83 -10.24
N PHE A 165 -2.88 0.34 -10.25
CA PHE A 165 -3.51 -0.29 -9.09
C PHE A 165 -3.09 -1.76 -8.97
N SER A 166 -3.47 -2.40 -7.87
CA SER A 166 -3.47 -3.86 -7.78
C SER A 166 -4.24 -4.44 -9.00
N PRO A 167 -3.73 -5.50 -9.66
CA PRO A 167 -4.25 -5.97 -10.94
C PRO A 167 -5.77 -6.23 -10.97
N PHE A 168 -6.35 -6.73 -9.88
CA PHE A 168 -7.79 -6.97 -9.81
C PHE A 168 -8.61 -5.66 -9.78
N ILE A 169 -8.10 -4.59 -9.17
CA ILE A 169 -8.73 -3.27 -9.17
C ILE A 169 -8.66 -2.66 -10.56
N ASN A 170 -7.51 -2.77 -11.24
CA ASN A 170 -7.38 -2.36 -12.64
C ASN A 170 -8.44 -3.06 -13.50
N GLU A 171 -8.68 -4.36 -13.30
CA GLU A 171 -9.72 -5.09 -14.01
C GLU A 171 -11.13 -4.58 -13.70
N ARG A 172 -11.47 -4.36 -12.42
CA ARG A 172 -12.75 -3.74 -12.02
C ARG A 172 -12.96 -2.38 -12.70
N ILE A 173 -11.92 -1.56 -12.80
CA ILE A 173 -11.99 -0.24 -13.45
C ILE A 173 -12.25 -0.40 -14.97
N ARG A 174 -11.66 -1.40 -15.63
CA ARG A 174 -11.89 -1.65 -17.07
C ARG A 174 -13.31 -2.14 -17.34
N VAL A 175 -13.82 -3.05 -16.53
CA VAL A 175 -15.17 -3.62 -16.68
C VAL A 175 -16.25 -2.55 -16.43
N ASN A 176 -16.08 -1.73 -15.40
CA ASN A 176 -17.03 -0.67 -15.02
C ASN A 176 -17.00 0.59 -15.91
N LYS A 177 -16.16 0.62 -16.95
CA LYS A 177 -16.15 1.68 -17.98
C LYS A 177 -17.09 1.40 -19.16
N ARG A 178 -17.79 0.26 -19.16
CA ARG A 178 -18.77 -0.12 -20.18
C ARG A 178 -20.17 0.37 -19.85
#